data_AF-A0A6M5YPM8-F1
#
_entry.id   AF-A0A6M5YPM8-F1
#
_cell.length_a   1.000
_cell.length_b   1.000
_cell.length_c   1.000
_cell.angle_alpha   90.00
_cell.angle_beta   90.00
_cell.angle_gamma   90.00
#
_symmetry.space_group_name_H-M   'P 1'
#
loop_
_entity.id
_entity.type
_entity.pdbx_description
1 polymer ?
#
loop_
_entity_poly.entity_id
_entity_poly.type
_entity_poly.pdbx_seq_one_letter_code
_entity_poly.pdbx_strand_id
1 'polypeptide(L)'
;MTNAPENAVGRRAALGTALAATVGAAVLDPLATGGMVCARPVAPKGTPASGYAAKGATAALAPFEFLRRAVGPTDVRLDVLFCGVCHSDIHTARNEWGGTVYPCLPGHEIVGRVTAVGDKVSRLKVGDTAAVGCLVDSCQHCRSCAAGLEQYCETGATFTYNSPDKEPGAITYGGYSTAVVVTEKFVVKVPAKLDPAGAAPLLCAGVTTYSPMRHWKVQAGQKVAVVGIGGLGHVAVKIAKALGARPFAVTSSPGKVKDAQRLGAEGPSSRPTRGR
;
A
#
# COMPACT_ATOMS: atom_id res chain seq x y z
N MET A 1 7.89 28.87 43.87
CA MET A 1 9.31 28.50 43.77
C MET A 1 9.64 28.32 42.31
N THR A 2 10.40 29.28 41.81
CA THR A 2 10.84 29.46 40.44
C THR A 2 11.88 28.41 40.06
N ASN A 3 11.77 27.85 38.85
CA ASN A 3 12.75 28.10 37.79
C ASN A 3 12.33 27.39 36.50
N ALA A 4 12.34 28.21 35.44
CA ALA A 4 12.22 27.81 34.05
C ALA A 4 13.65 27.63 33.45
N PRO A 5 13.86 27.61 32.11
CA PRO A 5 14.52 26.50 31.41
C PRO A 5 15.90 26.87 30.84
N GLU A 6 16.66 25.89 30.35
CA GLU A 6 17.84 26.16 29.50
C GLU A 6 17.57 25.82 28.04
N ASN A 7 17.53 26.90 27.24
CA ASN A 7 17.75 26.90 25.79
C ASN A 7 19.25 26.79 25.50
N ALA A 8 19.63 26.10 24.42
CA ALA A 8 20.92 26.34 23.77
C ALA A 8 20.68 26.62 22.27
N VAL A 9 20.63 27.92 21.95
CA VAL A 9 20.83 28.48 20.61
C VAL A 9 22.09 29.35 20.67
N GLY A 10 22.95 29.25 19.67
CA GLY A 10 24.04 30.20 19.37
C GLY A 10 25.36 29.48 19.01
N ARG A 11 26.20 29.94 18.09
CA ARG A 11 26.43 31.24 17.41
C ARG A 11 27.25 30.96 16.13
N ARG A 12 26.88 31.52 14.96
CA ARG A 12 27.49 32.67 14.22
C ARG A 12 28.94 32.53 13.70
N ALA A 13 29.04 32.58 12.36
CA ALA A 13 29.73 33.59 11.51
C ALA A 13 31.27 33.67 11.36
N ALA A 14 31.72 33.70 10.08
CA ALA A 14 32.68 34.64 9.41
C ALA A 14 33.37 33.91 8.23
N LEU A 15 33.28 34.27 6.94
CA LEU A 15 33.72 35.43 6.13
C LEU A 15 35.26 35.61 5.94
N GLY A 16 35.68 35.71 4.66
CA GLY A 16 37.01 36.14 4.15
C GLY A 16 37.93 34.98 3.74
N THR A 17 38.65 34.93 2.61
CA THR A 17 39.07 35.94 1.62
C THR A 17 39.63 35.22 0.36
N ALA A 18 39.67 35.93 -0.77
CA ALA A 18 40.15 35.51 -2.09
C ALA A 18 41.68 35.30 -2.20
N LEU A 19 42.16 34.51 -3.20
CA LEU A 19 43.05 35.01 -4.27
C LEU A 19 43.43 33.94 -5.33
N ALA A 20 43.65 34.45 -6.54
CA ALA A 20 44.60 34.03 -7.57
C ALA A 20 44.27 32.84 -8.49
N ALA A 21 43.82 33.21 -9.69
CA ALA A 21 43.90 32.44 -10.92
C ALA A 21 45.37 32.18 -11.32
N THR A 22 45.65 30.98 -11.82
CA THR A 22 46.80 30.72 -12.70
C THR A 22 46.29 30.06 -13.97
N VAL A 23 46.53 30.73 -15.09
CA VAL A 23 46.23 30.27 -16.44
C VAL A 23 47.39 29.37 -16.87
N GLY A 24 47.18 28.05 -16.84
CA GLY A 24 48.10 27.08 -17.43
C GLY A 24 47.69 26.83 -18.88
N ALA A 25 48.51 27.25 -19.83
CA ALA A 25 48.34 26.99 -21.25
C ALA A 25 48.49 25.48 -21.53
N ALA A 26 47.42 24.85 -22.01
CA ALA A 26 47.46 23.49 -22.52
C ALA A 26 47.96 23.51 -23.97
N VAL A 27 49.03 22.75 -24.22
CA VAL A 27 49.59 22.50 -25.55
C VAL A 27 48.63 21.57 -26.29
N LEU A 28 48.17 21.99 -27.47
CA LEU A 28 47.31 21.21 -28.36
C LEU A 28 48.12 20.11 -29.04
N ASP A 29 47.77 18.86 -28.79
CA ASP A 29 48.24 17.69 -29.53
C ASP A 29 47.21 17.37 -30.63
N PRO A 30 47.52 17.53 -31.92
CA PRO A 30 46.53 17.44 -32.99
C PRO A 30 46.57 16.04 -33.59
N LEU A 31 45.86 15.06 -33.02
CA LEU A 31 45.48 13.80 -33.67
C LEU A 31 44.60 12.94 -32.73
N ALA A 32 43.35 13.37 -32.51
CA ALA A 32 42.30 12.49 -32.02
C ALA A 32 41.06 12.74 -32.86
N THR A 33 40.89 11.93 -33.90
CA THR A 33 39.66 11.84 -34.69
C THR A 33 38.53 11.37 -33.80
N GLY A 34 37.81 12.32 -33.21
CA GLY A 34 36.60 12.09 -32.43
C GLY A 34 35.49 11.56 -33.31
N GLY A 35 35.31 10.23 -33.32
CA GLY A 35 34.06 9.62 -33.75
C GLY A 35 32.93 10.12 -32.86
N MET A 36 31.93 10.75 -33.48
CA MET A 36 30.69 11.13 -32.82
C MET A 36 30.00 9.86 -32.31
N VAL A 37 30.22 9.52 -31.05
CA VAL A 37 29.45 8.48 -30.35
C VAL A 37 28.05 9.06 -30.21
N CYS A 38 27.14 8.69 -31.11
CA CYS A 38 25.72 8.87 -30.87
C CYS A 38 25.41 8.19 -29.53
N ALA A 39 25.20 8.99 -28.48
CA ALA A 39 24.73 8.48 -27.21
C ALA A 39 23.45 7.71 -27.50
N ARG A 40 23.49 6.38 -27.33
CA ARG A 40 22.29 5.54 -27.41
C ARG A 40 21.29 6.15 -26.43
N PRO A 41 20.04 6.43 -26.84
CA PRO A 41 19.04 6.90 -25.92
C PRO A 41 18.96 5.90 -24.76
N VAL A 42 19.23 6.37 -23.54
CA VAL A 42 19.06 5.56 -22.34
C VAL A 42 17.60 5.17 -22.32
N ALA A 43 17.32 3.88 -22.54
CA ALA A 43 15.96 3.37 -22.50
C ALA A 43 15.31 3.82 -21.18
N PRO A 44 14.04 4.25 -21.19
CA PRO A 44 13.36 4.60 -19.96
C PRO A 44 13.54 3.48 -18.94
N LYS A 45 14.06 3.81 -17.75
CA LYS A 45 14.22 2.84 -16.66
C LYS A 45 12.83 2.44 -16.15
N GLY A 46 12.25 1.41 -16.75
CA GLY A 46 10.94 0.91 -16.34
C GLY A 46 10.14 0.28 -17.48
N THR A 47 8.98 -0.24 -17.12
CA THR A 47 8.02 -0.84 -18.05
C THR A 47 6.76 0.03 -18.13
N PRO A 48 6.21 0.27 -19.32
CA PRO A 48 4.96 1.01 -19.48
C PRO A 48 3.81 0.38 -18.67
N ALA A 49 2.97 1.25 -18.12
CA ALA A 49 1.70 0.92 -17.51
C ALA A 49 0.74 2.09 -17.66
N SER A 50 -0.55 1.78 -17.65
CA SER A 50 -1.64 2.75 -17.72
C SER A 50 -2.58 2.54 -16.55
N GLY A 51 -3.30 3.58 -16.15
CA GLY A 51 -4.24 3.50 -15.04
C GLY A 51 -5.09 4.76 -14.90
N TYR A 52 -5.71 4.91 -13.73
CA TYR A 52 -6.62 6.01 -13.43
C TYR A 52 -6.11 6.79 -12.22
N ALA A 53 -5.71 8.04 -12.43
CA ALA A 53 -5.13 8.89 -11.40
C ALA A 53 -5.91 10.20 -11.21
N ALA A 54 -5.98 10.67 -9.98
CA ALA A 54 -6.42 12.02 -9.64
C ALA A 54 -5.24 12.98 -9.82
N LYS A 55 -5.48 14.14 -10.45
CA LYS A 55 -4.48 15.20 -10.60
C LYS A 55 -4.58 16.29 -9.52
N GLY A 56 -5.56 16.18 -8.63
CA GLY A 56 -5.78 17.09 -7.51
C GLY A 56 -6.97 16.61 -6.67
N ALA A 57 -7.14 17.20 -5.48
CA ALA A 57 -8.09 16.75 -4.46
C ALA A 57 -9.58 16.75 -4.88
N THR A 58 -9.93 17.59 -5.85
CA THR A 58 -11.30 17.69 -6.38
C THR A 58 -11.44 17.12 -7.79
N ALA A 59 -10.33 16.64 -8.38
CA ALA A 59 -10.33 16.11 -9.74
C ALA A 59 -10.89 14.67 -9.76
N ALA A 60 -11.70 14.38 -10.77
CA ALA A 60 -12.06 13.00 -11.07
C ALA A 60 -10.81 12.20 -11.48
N LEU A 61 -10.84 10.88 -11.24
CA LEU A 61 -9.82 9.99 -11.80
C LEU A 61 -9.89 10.03 -13.34
N ALA A 62 -8.74 10.17 -13.98
CA ALA A 62 -8.62 10.19 -15.44
C ALA A 62 -7.52 9.23 -15.91
N PRO A 63 -7.59 8.74 -17.16
CA PRO A 63 -6.53 7.93 -17.75
C PRO A 63 -5.15 8.60 -17.58
N PHE A 64 -4.17 7.80 -17.18
CA PHE A 64 -2.82 8.24 -16.87
C PHE A 64 -1.82 7.17 -17.30
N GLU A 65 -0.88 7.56 -18.14
CA GLU A 65 0.24 6.73 -18.62
C GLU A 65 1.48 7.02 -17.79
N PHE A 66 2.21 5.98 -17.41
CA PHE A 66 3.41 6.10 -16.59
C PHE A 66 4.35 4.89 -16.77
N LEU A 67 5.50 4.96 -16.11
CA LEU A 67 6.45 3.86 -16.06
C LEU A 67 6.44 3.24 -14.67
N ARG A 68 6.24 1.92 -14.61
CA ARG A 68 6.59 1.12 -13.43
C ARG A 68 8.10 0.91 -13.43
N ARG A 69 8.73 0.99 -12.25
CA ARG A 69 10.14 0.60 -12.09
C ARG A 69 10.40 -0.80 -12.64
N ALA A 70 11.64 -1.06 -13.04
CA ALA A 70 12.05 -2.39 -13.48
C ALA A 70 11.89 -3.43 -12.36
N VAL A 71 11.73 -4.70 -12.75
CA VAL A 71 11.71 -5.83 -11.80
C VAL A 71 13.13 -6.01 -11.25
N GLY A 72 13.33 -5.65 -9.98
CA GLY A 72 14.58 -5.89 -9.27
C GLY A 72 14.70 -7.34 -8.78
N PRO A 73 15.83 -7.69 -8.16
CA PRO A 73 16.16 -9.06 -7.78
C PRO A 73 15.12 -9.77 -6.91
N THR A 74 14.47 -9.03 -6.01
CA THR A 74 13.47 -9.56 -5.06
C THR A 74 12.05 -9.16 -5.42
N ASP A 75 11.82 -8.64 -6.63
CA ASP A 75 10.54 -8.09 -7.04
C ASP A 75 9.73 -9.05 -7.89
N VAL A 76 8.43 -8.88 -7.85
CA VAL A 76 7.46 -9.59 -8.68
C VAL A 76 6.63 -8.57 -9.44
N ARG A 77 6.46 -8.78 -10.74
CA ARG A 77 5.49 -8.04 -11.56
C ARG A 77 4.18 -8.82 -11.64
N LEU A 78 3.09 -8.13 -11.38
CA LEU A 78 1.73 -8.64 -11.62
C LEU A 78 1.08 -7.79 -12.71
N ASP A 79 0.44 -8.46 -13.67
CA ASP A 79 -0.60 -7.83 -14.48
C ASP A 79 -1.90 -7.88 -13.68
N VAL A 80 -2.52 -6.72 -13.45
CA VAL A 80 -3.66 -6.58 -12.55
C VAL A 80 -4.92 -7.12 -13.24
N LEU A 81 -5.61 -8.03 -12.56
CA LEU A 81 -6.88 -8.61 -13.00
C LEU A 81 -8.06 -7.90 -12.32
N PHE A 82 -7.93 -7.66 -11.01
CA PHE A 82 -8.94 -7.01 -10.18
C PHE A 82 -8.25 -6.07 -9.18
N CYS A 83 -8.86 -4.91 -8.95
CA CYS A 83 -8.53 -4.08 -7.80
C CYS A 83 -9.82 -3.68 -7.09
N GLY A 84 -9.90 -3.97 -5.80
CA GLY A 84 -11.02 -3.51 -4.97
C GLY A 84 -10.95 -2.00 -4.71
N VAL A 85 -12.09 -1.44 -4.30
CA VAL A 85 -12.26 0.00 -4.00
C VAL A 85 -12.63 0.15 -2.54
N CYS A 86 -11.80 0.88 -1.80
CA CYS A 86 -11.98 1.13 -0.37
C CYS A 86 -12.10 2.64 -0.09
N HIS A 87 -12.70 3.01 1.04
CA HIS A 87 -12.80 4.42 1.44
C HIS A 87 -11.43 5.07 1.65
N SER A 88 -10.41 4.29 2.02
CA SER A 88 -9.02 4.77 2.08
C SER A 88 -8.55 5.33 0.74
N ASP A 89 -8.97 4.76 -0.38
CA ASP A 89 -8.64 5.27 -1.71
C ASP A 89 -9.28 6.65 -1.96
N ILE A 90 -10.52 6.83 -1.49
CA ILE A 90 -11.26 8.09 -1.60
C ILE A 90 -10.62 9.17 -0.71
N HIS A 91 -10.35 8.84 0.56
CA HIS A 91 -9.76 9.76 1.52
C HIS A 91 -8.39 10.25 1.03
N THR A 92 -7.55 9.37 0.48
CA THR A 92 -6.28 9.81 -0.12
C THR A 92 -6.48 10.60 -1.40
N ALA A 93 -7.29 10.13 -2.35
CA ALA A 93 -7.50 10.84 -3.62
C ALA A 93 -8.08 12.26 -3.43
N ARG A 94 -8.84 12.49 -2.35
CA ARG A 94 -9.41 13.78 -1.97
C ARG A 94 -8.58 14.56 -0.95
N ASN A 95 -7.40 14.06 -0.57
CA ASN A 95 -6.53 14.65 0.45
C ASN A 95 -7.22 14.90 1.80
N GLU A 96 -8.21 14.08 2.18
CA GLU A 96 -8.98 14.24 3.42
C GLU A 96 -8.14 13.93 4.68
N TRP A 97 -7.01 13.24 4.51
CA TRP A 97 -6.01 13.03 5.57
C TRP A 97 -4.86 14.06 5.56
N GLY A 98 -4.77 14.89 4.52
CA GLY A 98 -3.63 15.77 4.27
C GLY A 98 -2.41 15.03 3.69
N GLY A 99 -1.50 15.79 3.06
CA GLY A 99 -0.21 15.29 2.57
C GLY A 99 -0.22 14.50 1.24
N THR A 100 -1.34 14.48 0.51
CA THR A 100 -1.42 13.74 -0.75
C THR A 100 -0.54 14.35 -1.83
N VAL A 101 0.35 13.55 -2.41
CA VAL A 101 1.16 13.92 -3.59
C VAL A 101 0.40 13.58 -4.87
N TYR A 102 0.26 14.53 -5.79
CA TYR A 102 -0.41 14.33 -7.08
C TYR A 102 0.62 14.24 -8.23
N PRO A 103 0.36 13.44 -9.29
CA PRO A 103 -0.85 12.63 -9.50
C PRO A 103 -0.92 11.45 -8.52
N CYS A 104 -2.12 11.20 -7.98
CA CYS A 104 -2.40 10.12 -7.05
C CYS A 104 -3.15 9.02 -7.79
N LEU A 105 -2.58 7.81 -7.85
CA LEU A 105 -3.19 6.63 -8.46
C LEU A 105 -3.51 5.63 -7.33
N PRO A 106 -4.76 5.58 -6.82
CA PRO A 106 -5.10 4.73 -5.68
C PRO A 106 -5.20 3.23 -6.02
N GLY A 107 -5.69 2.45 -5.06
CA GLY A 107 -5.95 1.02 -5.19
C GLY A 107 -4.93 0.18 -4.40
N HIS A 108 -5.41 -0.54 -3.39
CA HIS A 108 -4.58 -1.35 -2.50
C HIS A 108 -5.21 -2.72 -2.17
N GLU A 109 -6.11 -3.17 -3.03
CA GLU A 109 -6.81 -4.45 -2.92
C GLU A 109 -6.61 -5.23 -4.23
N ILE A 110 -5.36 -5.59 -4.54
CA ILE A 110 -4.93 -5.99 -5.88
C ILE A 110 -4.87 -7.51 -6.00
N VAL A 111 -5.49 -8.06 -7.04
CA VAL A 111 -5.26 -9.44 -7.50
C VAL A 111 -4.81 -9.42 -8.95
N GLY A 112 -3.76 -10.17 -9.25
CA GLY A 112 -3.14 -10.21 -10.57
C GLY A 112 -2.49 -11.54 -10.90
N ARG A 113 -2.02 -11.64 -12.15
CA ARG A 113 -1.20 -12.77 -12.61
C ARG A 113 0.26 -12.36 -12.62
N VAL A 114 1.13 -13.19 -12.04
CA VAL A 114 2.57 -12.95 -12.07
C VAL A 114 3.08 -13.07 -13.51
N THR A 115 3.70 -12.01 -14.03
CA THR A 115 4.23 -11.96 -15.40
C THR A 115 5.75 -11.88 -15.46
N ALA A 116 6.41 -11.45 -14.38
CA ALA A 116 7.86 -11.51 -14.24
C ALA A 116 8.27 -11.63 -12.76
N VAL A 117 9.44 -12.21 -12.53
CA VAL A 117 10.05 -12.36 -11.20
C VAL A 117 11.53 -12.00 -11.26
N GLY A 118 12.05 -11.41 -10.19
CA GLY A 118 13.49 -11.23 -10.01
C GLY A 118 14.22 -12.55 -9.77
N ASP A 119 15.54 -12.53 -9.93
CA ASP A 119 16.42 -13.70 -9.81
C ASP A 119 16.54 -14.27 -8.38
N LYS A 120 16.17 -13.48 -7.36
CA LYS A 120 16.15 -13.88 -5.94
C LYS A 120 14.74 -14.18 -5.41
N VAL A 121 13.73 -14.15 -6.27
CA VAL A 121 12.35 -14.53 -5.93
C VAL A 121 12.27 -16.05 -5.83
N SER A 122 11.64 -16.57 -4.78
CA SER A 122 11.60 -18.01 -4.48
C SER A 122 10.23 -18.57 -4.11
N ARG A 123 9.33 -17.72 -3.63
CA ARG A 123 7.96 -18.09 -3.23
C ARG A 123 7.00 -18.03 -4.40
N LEU A 124 7.22 -17.18 -5.40
CA LEU A 124 6.34 -16.95 -6.55
C LEU A 124 7.01 -17.32 -7.88
N LYS A 125 6.20 -17.68 -8.88
CA LYS A 125 6.65 -17.90 -10.25
C LYS A 125 5.68 -17.30 -11.26
N VAL A 126 6.16 -17.07 -12.49
CA VAL A 126 5.33 -16.64 -13.62
C VAL A 126 4.14 -17.58 -13.79
N GLY A 127 2.96 -16.99 -14.01
CA GLY A 127 1.69 -17.69 -14.14
C GLY A 127 0.89 -17.84 -12.83
N ASP A 128 1.52 -17.71 -11.65
CA ASP A 128 0.82 -17.76 -10.37
C ASP A 128 -0.22 -16.63 -10.28
N THR A 129 -1.39 -16.92 -9.68
CA THR A 129 -2.34 -15.88 -9.25
C THR A 129 -1.91 -15.38 -7.87
N ALA A 130 -1.64 -14.08 -7.78
CA ALA A 130 -1.08 -13.46 -6.61
C ALA A 130 -1.79 -12.14 -6.28
N ALA A 131 -1.54 -11.64 -5.08
CA ALA A 131 -2.27 -10.50 -4.54
C ALA A 131 -1.37 -9.59 -3.71
N VAL A 132 -1.72 -8.30 -3.69
CA VAL A 132 -0.98 -7.23 -3.00
C VAL A 132 -1.99 -6.39 -2.20
N GLY A 133 -1.71 -6.19 -0.91
CA GLY A 133 -2.54 -5.41 -0.01
C GLY A 133 -2.08 -3.95 0.13
N CYS A 134 -2.14 -3.43 1.35
CA CYS A 134 -1.83 -2.03 1.66
C CYS A 134 -0.34 -1.66 1.67
N LEU A 135 0.55 -2.65 1.77
CA LEU A 135 2.00 -2.44 1.87
C LEU A 135 2.71 -3.10 0.70
N VAL A 136 3.78 -2.45 0.22
CA VAL A 136 4.64 -2.96 -0.85
C VAL A 136 6.11 -3.04 -0.45
N ASP A 137 6.50 -2.39 0.65
CA ASP A 137 7.83 -2.52 1.25
C ASP A 137 7.87 -2.12 2.73
N SER A 138 8.99 -2.40 3.40
CA SER A 138 9.38 -1.88 4.72
C SER A 138 10.91 -2.02 4.89
N CYS A 139 11.51 -1.57 5.99
CA CYS A 139 12.97 -1.64 6.14
C CYS A 139 13.54 -3.05 6.35
N GLN A 140 12.70 -4.04 6.64
CA GLN A 140 13.08 -5.44 6.83
C GLN A 140 14.04 -5.75 8.00
N HIS A 141 14.58 -4.77 8.72
CA HIS A 141 15.60 -5.00 9.74
C HIS A 141 15.23 -4.52 11.15
N CYS A 142 14.18 -3.70 11.31
CA CYS A 142 13.73 -3.26 12.63
C CYS A 142 13.00 -4.38 13.40
N ARG A 143 12.80 -4.19 14.71
CA ARG A 143 12.16 -5.20 15.57
C ARG A 143 10.75 -5.57 15.10
N SER A 144 9.94 -4.58 14.70
CA SER A 144 8.60 -4.84 14.15
C SER A 144 8.65 -5.69 12.89
N CYS A 145 9.58 -5.41 11.97
CA CYS A 145 9.75 -6.21 10.75
C CYS A 145 10.24 -7.63 11.05
N ALA A 146 11.16 -7.79 12.01
CA ALA A 146 11.63 -9.11 12.46
C ALA A 146 10.51 -9.93 13.12
N ALA A 147 9.54 -9.27 13.75
CA ALA A 147 8.36 -9.89 14.35
C ALA A 147 7.20 -10.17 13.36
N GLY A 148 7.37 -9.89 12.06
CA GLY A 148 6.30 -10.02 11.07
C GLY A 148 5.17 -9.00 11.24
N LEU A 149 5.50 -7.82 11.75
CA LEU A 149 4.61 -6.69 11.97
C LEU A 149 5.07 -5.50 11.12
N GLU A 150 5.27 -5.72 9.82
CA GLU A 150 5.80 -4.71 8.89
C GLU A 150 4.94 -3.44 8.83
N GLN A 151 3.65 -3.52 9.14
CA GLN A 151 2.76 -2.35 9.29
C GLN A 151 3.16 -1.41 10.44
N TYR A 152 3.96 -1.88 11.39
CA TYR A 152 4.52 -1.11 12.50
C TYR A 152 6.03 -0.87 12.32
N CYS A 153 6.52 -0.88 11.07
CA CYS A 153 7.91 -0.61 10.75
C CYS A 153 8.40 0.69 11.41
N GLU A 154 9.45 0.60 12.22
CA GLU A 154 9.97 1.72 13.02
C GLU A 154 10.59 2.83 12.15
N THR A 155 10.95 2.54 10.91
CA THR A 155 11.49 3.51 9.94
C THR A 155 10.45 3.94 8.89
N GLY A 156 9.18 3.57 9.08
CA GLY A 156 8.11 3.77 8.10
C GLY A 156 7.91 2.56 7.18
N ALA A 157 6.64 2.19 6.97
CA ALA A 157 6.23 1.20 5.97
C ALA A 157 5.93 1.91 4.64
N THR A 158 6.21 1.25 3.52
CA THR A 158 5.90 1.78 2.19
C THR A 158 4.52 1.28 1.77
N PHE A 159 3.58 2.21 1.63
CA PHE A 159 2.21 1.91 1.20
C PHE A 159 2.11 1.75 -0.32
N THR A 160 1.11 0.99 -0.75
CA THR A 160 0.87 0.61 -2.15
C THR A 160 0.69 1.79 -3.10
N TYR A 161 0.21 2.92 -2.58
CA TYR A 161 0.19 4.19 -3.30
C TYR A 161 0.47 5.36 -2.36
N ASN A 162 0.87 6.49 -2.96
CA ASN A 162 1.10 7.76 -2.29
C ASN A 162 2.14 7.72 -1.15
N SER A 163 3.08 6.79 -1.24
CA SER A 163 4.23 6.65 -0.33
C SER A 163 5.53 6.83 -1.11
N PRO A 164 6.62 7.35 -0.51
CA PRO A 164 7.94 7.31 -1.15
C PRO A 164 8.32 5.89 -1.56
N ASP A 165 8.70 5.71 -2.82
CA ASP A 165 9.19 4.43 -3.35
C ASP A 165 10.72 4.30 -3.10
N LYS A 166 11.26 3.10 -3.30
CA LYS A 166 12.70 2.84 -3.22
C LYS A 166 13.51 3.51 -4.34
N GLU A 167 12.84 3.84 -5.44
CA GLU A 167 13.42 4.67 -6.49
C GLU A 167 13.47 6.13 -6.01
N PRO A 168 14.65 6.76 -5.93
CA PRO A 168 14.78 8.11 -5.39
C PRO A 168 13.86 9.13 -6.09
N GLY A 169 13.06 9.83 -5.29
CA GLY A 169 12.11 10.85 -5.79
C GLY A 169 10.82 10.31 -6.40
N ALA A 170 10.65 8.98 -6.48
CA ALA A 170 9.41 8.37 -6.95
C ALA A 170 8.39 8.21 -5.81
N ILE A 171 7.11 8.20 -6.19
CA ILE A 171 5.98 7.90 -5.33
C ILE A 171 5.32 6.62 -5.84
N THR A 172 4.87 5.77 -4.93
CA THR A 172 4.16 4.55 -5.27
C THR A 172 2.81 4.85 -5.93
N TYR A 173 2.49 4.09 -6.98
CA TYR A 173 1.17 4.10 -7.63
C TYR A 173 0.46 2.77 -7.43
N GLY A 174 -0.83 2.82 -7.15
CA GLY A 174 -1.62 1.69 -6.71
C GLY A 174 -2.17 0.82 -7.84
N GLY A 175 -3.18 0.05 -7.47
CA GLY A 175 -3.82 -1.00 -8.24
C GLY A 175 -4.82 -0.56 -9.28
N TYR A 176 -5.19 0.72 -9.34
CA TYR A 176 -6.04 1.25 -10.42
C TYR A 176 -5.23 1.42 -11.72
N SER A 177 -4.45 0.41 -12.06
CA SER A 177 -3.53 0.36 -13.20
C SER A 177 -3.43 -1.04 -13.77
N THR A 178 -2.85 -1.17 -14.96
CA THR A 178 -2.71 -2.44 -15.68
C THR A 178 -1.67 -3.39 -15.08
N ALA A 179 -0.72 -2.86 -14.30
CA ALA A 179 0.33 -3.67 -13.69
C ALA A 179 0.90 -3.03 -12.41
N VAL A 180 1.48 -3.87 -11.54
CA VAL A 180 2.26 -3.46 -10.37
C VAL A 180 3.58 -4.23 -10.25
N VAL A 181 4.57 -3.64 -9.60
CA VAL A 181 5.86 -4.27 -9.29
C VAL A 181 6.14 -4.12 -7.79
N VAL A 182 6.26 -5.24 -7.08
CA VAL A 182 6.24 -5.27 -5.61
C VAL A 182 7.30 -6.24 -5.09
N THR A 183 7.92 -5.91 -3.97
CA THR A 183 8.87 -6.80 -3.27
C THR A 183 8.16 -8.09 -2.86
N GLU A 184 8.71 -9.27 -3.22
CA GLU A 184 8.07 -10.59 -3.06
C GLU A 184 7.46 -10.83 -1.67
N LYS A 185 8.11 -10.32 -0.61
CA LYS A 185 7.66 -10.50 0.77
C LYS A 185 6.22 -9.98 1.00
N PHE A 186 5.82 -8.93 0.27
CA PHE A 186 4.52 -8.27 0.37
C PHE A 186 3.49 -8.80 -0.63
N VAL A 187 3.84 -9.85 -1.37
CA VAL A 187 2.96 -10.51 -2.33
C VAL A 187 2.50 -11.84 -1.74
N VAL A 188 1.19 -12.08 -1.73
CA VAL A 188 0.58 -13.32 -1.24
C VAL A 188 0.00 -14.12 -2.39
N LYS A 189 0.12 -15.45 -2.35
CA LYS A 189 -0.55 -16.33 -3.31
C LYS A 189 -2.05 -16.37 -3.04
N VAL A 190 -2.84 -16.29 -4.11
CA VAL A 190 -4.29 -16.50 -4.02
C VAL A 190 -4.56 -18.00 -4.12
N PRO A 191 -5.23 -18.63 -3.13
CA PRO A 191 -5.58 -20.04 -3.21
C PRO A 191 -6.44 -20.36 -4.43
N ALA A 192 -6.18 -21.47 -5.13
CA ALA A 192 -6.87 -21.82 -6.37
C ALA A 192 -8.40 -21.99 -6.23
N LYS A 193 -8.89 -22.27 -5.01
CA LYS A 193 -10.31 -22.43 -4.71
C LYS A 193 -11.02 -21.10 -4.43
N LEU A 194 -10.28 -19.99 -4.30
CA LEU A 194 -10.83 -18.68 -4.00
C LEU A 194 -11.08 -17.94 -5.32
N ASP A 195 -12.28 -17.38 -5.46
CA ASP A 195 -12.60 -16.48 -6.56
C ASP A 195 -11.63 -15.27 -6.55
N PRO A 196 -10.87 -15.02 -7.63
CA PRO A 196 -9.91 -13.92 -7.68
C PRO A 196 -10.54 -12.54 -7.43
N ALA A 197 -11.77 -12.30 -7.89
CA ALA A 197 -12.46 -11.03 -7.66
C ALA A 197 -12.87 -10.89 -6.18
N GLY A 198 -13.45 -11.95 -5.60
CA GLY A 198 -13.79 -12.02 -4.18
C GLY A 198 -12.58 -11.98 -3.23
N ALA A 199 -11.37 -12.27 -3.71
CA ALA A 199 -10.15 -12.20 -2.93
C ALA A 199 -9.64 -10.77 -2.71
N ALA A 200 -9.87 -9.85 -3.66
CA ALA A 200 -9.35 -8.47 -3.61
C ALA A 200 -9.71 -7.74 -2.29
N PRO A 201 -10.99 -7.67 -1.87
CA PRO A 201 -11.36 -6.99 -0.62
C PRO A 201 -10.77 -7.61 0.65
N LEU A 202 -10.30 -8.87 0.60
CA LEU A 202 -9.71 -9.53 1.76
C LEU A 202 -8.33 -8.94 2.11
N LEU A 203 -7.67 -8.30 1.15
CA LEU A 203 -6.32 -7.74 1.28
C LEU A 203 -6.27 -6.45 2.09
N CYS A 204 -7.42 -5.82 2.32
CA CYS A 204 -7.57 -4.69 3.23
C CYS A 204 -8.68 -4.94 4.25
N ALA A 205 -9.95 -4.96 3.84
CA ALA A 205 -11.07 -5.15 4.76
C ALA A 205 -11.00 -6.50 5.50
N GLY A 206 -10.58 -7.56 4.80
CA GLY A 206 -10.39 -8.89 5.40
C GLY A 206 -9.32 -8.90 6.48
N VAL A 207 -8.08 -8.58 6.14
CA VAL A 207 -6.97 -8.61 7.12
C VAL A 207 -7.17 -7.62 8.26
N THR A 208 -7.73 -6.44 7.99
CA THR A 208 -8.01 -5.40 9.02
C THR A 208 -8.97 -5.90 10.07
N THR A 209 -9.96 -6.71 9.69
CA THR A 209 -10.96 -7.25 10.63
C THR A 209 -10.53 -8.58 11.23
N TYR A 210 -9.77 -9.38 10.48
CA TYR A 210 -9.22 -10.67 10.94
C TYR A 210 -8.10 -10.52 11.96
N SER A 211 -7.16 -9.60 11.74
CA SER A 211 -5.98 -9.40 12.60
C SER A 211 -6.36 -9.19 14.09
N PRO A 212 -7.24 -8.25 14.46
CA PRO A 212 -7.65 -8.08 15.86
C PRO A 212 -8.42 -9.30 16.38
N MET A 213 -9.27 -9.94 15.58
CA MET A 213 -9.98 -11.15 16.00
C MET A 213 -9.02 -12.29 16.34
N ARG A 214 -7.95 -12.46 15.55
CA ARG A 214 -6.90 -13.45 15.84
C ARG A 214 -6.06 -13.07 17.04
N HIS A 215 -5.65 -11.81 17.14
CA HIS A 215 -4.84 -11.31 18.27
C HIS A 215 -5.56 -11.53 19.60
N TRP A 216 -6.84 -11.18 19.67
CA TRP A 216 -7.68 -11.36 20.86
C TRP A 216 -8.34 -12.74 20.97
N LYS A 217 -7.92 -13.70 20.13
CA LYS A 217 -8.33 -15.12 20.17
C LYS A 217 -9.85 -15.31 20.16
N VAL A 218 -10.53 -14.61 19.24
CA VAL A 218 -11.96 -14.81 19.00
C VAL A 218 -12.21 -16.28 18.66
N GLN A 219 -13.11 -16.90 19.41
CA GLN A 219 -13.40 -18.33 19.36
C GLN A 219 -14.90 -18.61 19.36
N ALA A 220 -15.25 -19.88 19.17
CA ALA A 220 -16.63 -20.32 19.07
C ALA A 220 -17.48 -19.87 20.28
N GLY A 221 -18.71 -19.42 20.00
CA GLY A 221 -19.68 -19.00 21.02
C GLY A 221 -19.48 -17.59 21.60
N GLN A 222 -18.30 -16.97 21.44
CA GLN A 222 -18.09 -15.59 21.88
C GLN A 222 -18.97 -14.60 21.10
N LYS A 223 -19.46 -13.56 21.77
CA LYS A 223 -20.26 -12.50 21.14
C LYS A 223 -19.32 -11.43 20.58
N VAL A 224 -19.51 -11.05 19.31
CA VAL A 224 -18.72 -10.02 18.64
C VAL A 224 -19.66 -8.93 18.13
N ALA A 225 -19.55 -7.72 18.66
CA ALA A 225 -20.31 -6.58 18.15
C ALA A 225 -19.56 -5.94 16.96
N VAL A 226 -20.23 -5.81 15.82
CA VAL A 226 -19.74 -5.09 14.64
C VAL A 226 -20.52 -3.80 14.50
N VAL A 227 -19.88 -2.68 14.81
CA VAL A 227 -20.48 -1.34 14.73
C VAL A 227 -20.22 -0.76 13.34
N GLY A 228 -21.30 -0.61 12.56
CA GLY A 228 -21.26 -0.15 11.17
C GLY A 228 -21.15 -1.30 10.17
N ILE A 229 -22.11 -1.38 9.24
CA ILE A 229 -22.17 -2.42 8.19
C ILE A 229 -21.84 -1.76 6.85
N GLY A 230 -20.54 -1.53 6.65
CA GLY A 230 -19.94 -1.04 5.40
C GLY A 230 -18.98 -2.06 4.79
N GLY A 231 -17.94 -1.61 4.09
CA GLY A 231 -16.90 -2.48 3.51
C GLY A 231 -16.23 -3.38 4.55
N LEU A 232 -15.67 -2.80 5.62
CA LEU A 232 -15.05 -3.59 6.69
C LEU A 232 -16.10 -4.39 7.48
N GLY A 233 -17.20 -3.76 7.86
CA GLY A 233 -18.21 -4.37 8.73
C GLY A 233 -18.83 -5.64 8.16
N HIS A 234 -19.17 -5.67 6.85
CA HIS A 234 -19.75 -6.87 6.25
C HIS A 234 -18.75 -8.04 6.23
N VAL A 235 -17.47 -7.76 6.01
CA VAL A 235 -16.39 -8.76 6.06
C VAL A 235 -16.18 -9.23 7.50
N ALA A 236 -16.18 -8.32 8.48
CA ALA A 236 -16.06 -8.66 9.90
C ALA A 236 -17.16 -9.62 10.36
N VAL A 237 -18.42 -9.39 9.98
CA VAL A 237 -19.54 -10.30 10.30
C VAL A 237 -19.26 -11.70 9.75
N LYS A 238 -18.86 -11.81 8.49
CA LYS A 238 -18.57 -13.10 7.84
C LYS A 238 -17.40 -13.82 8.51
N ILE A 239 -16.33 -13.10 8.84
CA ILE A 239 -15.14 -13.68 9.49
C ILE A 239 -15.47 -14.13 10.91
N ALA A 240 -16.13 -13.30 11.71
CA ALA A 240 -16.56 -13.67 13.06
C ALA A 240 -17.44 -14.93 13.03
N LYS A 241 -18.40 -15.00 12.10
CA LYS A 241 -19.25 -16.20 11.92
C LYS A 241 -18.42 -17.43 11.54
N ALA A 242 -17.46 -17.29 10.63
CA ALA A 242 -16.59 -18.38 10.20
C ALA A 242 -15.65 -18.88 11.31
N LEU A 243 -15.28 -18.02 12.27
CA LEU A 243 -14.55 -18.40 13.48
C LEU A 243 -15.44 -19.09 14.54
N GLY A 244 -16.72 -19.30 14.25
CA GLY A 244 -17.70 -19.90 15.17
C GLY A 244 -18.26 -18.92 16.21
N ALA A 245 -17.88 -17.65 16.15
CA ALA A 245 -18.41 -16.63 17.04
C ALA A 245 -19.85 -16.26 16.69
N ARG A 246 -20.45 -15.44 17.53
CA ARG A 246 -21.81 -14.91 17.44
C ARG A 246 -21.76 -13.42 17.10
N PRO A 247 -21.71 -13.04 15.81
CA PRO A 247 -21.64 -11.63 15.44
C PRO A 247 -22.99 -10.93 15.64
N PHE A 248 -22.96 -9.72 16.17
CA PHE A 248 -24.11 -8.81 16.31
C PHE A 248 -23.82 -7.55 15.51
N ALA A 249 -24.71 -7.18 14.60
CA ALA A 249 -24.58 -5.98 13.81
C ALA A 249 -25.25 -4.79 14.52
N VAL A 250 -24.50 -3.70 14.69
CA VAL A 250 -25.02 -2.41 15.17
C VAL A 250 -24.99 -1.44 14.00
N THR A 251 -26.14 -0.92 13.59
CA THR A 251 -26.25 -0.01 12.45
C THR A 251 -27.30 1.07 12.70
N SER A 252 -27.06 2.27 12.19
CA SER A 252 -28.02 3.37 12.16
C SER A 252 -28.98 3.30 10.96
N SER A 253 -28.76 2.39 10.01
CA SER A 253 -29.56 2.26 8.79
C SER A 253 -30.45 1.02 8.86
N PRO A 254 -31.78 1.17 9.06
CA PRO A 254 -32.70 0.02 9.12
C PRO A 254 -32.63 -0.89 7.89
N GLY A 255 -32.36 -0.32 6.70
CA GLY A 255 -32.22 -1.08 5.45
C GLY A 255 -31.08 -2.10 5.45
N LYS A 256 -30.07 -1.97 6.33
CA LYS A 256 -28.92 -2.88 6.40
C LYS A 256 -29.14 -4.09 7.30
N VAL A 257 -30.25 -4.15 8.03
CA VAL A 257 -30.51 -5.24 9.00
C VAL A 257 -30.64 -6.59 8.30
N LYS A 258 -31.42 -6.66 7.21
CA LYS A 258 -31.61 -7.92 6.46
C LYS A 258 -30.30 -8.42 5.86
N ASP A 259 -29.48 -7.53 5.32
CA ASP A 259 -28.17 -7.89 4.80
C ASP A 259 -27.22 -8.36 5.90
N ALA A 260 -27.19 -7.68 7.05
CA ALA A 260 -26.39 -8.12 8.18
C ALA A 260 -26.76 -9.55 8.63
N GLN A 261 -28.06 -9.86 8.70
CA GLN A 261 -28.54 -11.20 9.02
C GLN A 261 -28.14 -12.23 7.96
N ARG A 262 -28.29 -11.89 6.67
CA ARG A 262 -27.86 -12.74 5.55
C ARG A 262 -26.35 -13.01 5.58
N LEU A 263 -25.56 -12.06 6.06
CA LEU A 263 -24.10 -12.19 6.24
C LEU A 263 -23.72 -13.06 7.46
N GLY A 264 -24.67 -13.37 8.34
CA GLY A 264 -24.49 -14.23 9.50
C GLY A 264 -24.58 -13.52 10.85
N ALA A 265 -24.92 -12.23 10.89
CA ALA A 265 -25.20 -11.54 12.15
C ALA A 265 -26.46 -12.13 12.80
N GLU A 266 -26.42 -12.28 14.12
CA GLU A 266 -27.60 -12.61 14.89
C GLU A 266 -28.60 -11.46 14.82
N GLY A 267 -29.87 -11.81 14.66
CA GLY A 267 -30.95 -10.84 14.80
C GLY A 267 -30.99 -10.25 16.22
N PRO A 268 -31.78 -9.20 16.44
CA PRO A 268 -32.08 -8.77 17.79
C PRO A 268 -32.53 -10.00 18.58
N SER A 269 -31.80 -10.35 19.65
CA SER A 269 -32.22 -11.43 20.52
C SER A 269 -33.65 -11.11 20.95
N SER A 270 -34.60 -12.02 20.73
CA SER A 270 -35.82 -12.04 21.53
C SER A 270 -35.37 -11.84 22.98
N ARG A 271 -35.81 -10.75 23.62
CA ARG A 271 -35.43 -10.40 24.99
C ARG A 271 -35.35 -11.66 25.85
N PRO A 272 -34.42 -11.76 26.82
CA PRO A 272 -34.72 -12.59 27.98
C PRO A 272 -36.06 -12.07 28.48
N THR A 273 -37.10 -12.90 28.45
CA THR A 273 -38.31 -12.64 29.22
C THR A 273 -37.81 -12.30 30.62
N ARG A 274 -37.93 -11.03 31.02
CA ARG A 274 -37.78 -10.69 32.43
C ARG A 274 -38.84 -11.55 33.11
N GLY A 275 -38.38 -12.59 33.80
CA GLY A 275 -39.21 -13.28 34.79
C GLY A 275 -39.76 -12.20 35.72
N ARG A 276 -41.05 -12.37 36.01
CA ARG A 276 -41.95 -11.48 36.75
C ARG A 276 -41.28 -10.65 37.84
#